data_AF-A0A8S3Z108-F1
#
_entry.id   AF-A0A8S3Z108-F1
#
_cell.length_a   1.000
_cell.length_b   1.000
_cell.length_c   1.000
_cell.angle_alpha   90.00
_cell.angle_beta   90.00
_cell.angle_gamma   90.00
#
_symmetry.space_group_name_H-M   'P 1'
#
loop_
_entity.id
_entity.type
_entity.pdbx_description
1 polymer ?
#
loop_
_entity_poly.entity_id
_entity_poly.type
_entity_poly.pdbx_seq_one_letter_code
_entity_poly.pdbx_strand_id
1 'polypeptide(L)'
;AIQEPNGGYSQDIGIHSTAFCFVMSGSLTISMTSANGVRLSYVTCSCGSGSSFQFENENPSLIYNFKFVSDVCCPNFVPSSSSSSMSAGTVMVIVFFSVLVVYVLFGTIFQVAVRKAQGRDRIPNVSLWTAFPSLVK
;
A
#
# COMPACT_ATOMS: atom_id res chain seq x y z
N ALA A 1 1.71 -25.66 -6.89
CA ALA A 1 1.51 -25.97 -5.46
C ALA A 1 2.89 -26.03 -4.83
N ILE A 2 3.08 -25.38 -3.67
CA ILE A 2 4.35 -25.43 -2.94
C ILE A 2 4.16 -26.48 -1.85
N GLN A 3 5.06 -27.45 -1.77
CA GLN A 3 5.00 -28.50 -0.75
C GLN A 3 5.57 -27.94 0.56
N GLU A 4 4.74 -27.92 1.60
CA GLU A 4 5.16 -27.50 2.93
C GLU A 4 5.93 -28.62 3.64
N PRO A 5 6.83 -28.29 4.58
CA PRO A 5 7.62 -29.28 5.32
C PRO A 5 6.79 -30.29 6.13
N ASN A 6 5.50 -30.01 6.35
CA ASN A 6 4.55 -30.90 7.02
C ASN A 6 3.81 -31.86 6.07
N GLY A 7 4.20 -31.95 4.80
CA GLY A 7 3.53 -32.80 3.80
C GLY A 7 2.20 -32.23 3.26
N GLY A 8 1.85 -31.01 3.64
CA GLY A 8 0.72 -30.28 3.07
C GLY A 8 1.06 -29.64 1.72
N TYR A 9 0.06 -29.52 0.85
CA TYR A 9 0.18 -28.75 -0.39
C TYR A 9 -0.42 -27.37 -0.22
N SER A 10 0.40 -26.32 -0.31
CA SER A 10 -0.08 -24.95 -0.37
C SER A 10 -0.52 -24.59 -1.79
N GLN A 11 -1.70 -23.98 -1.88
CA GLN A 11 -2.38 -23.63 -3.12
C GLN A 11 -2.74 -22.15 -3.10
N ASP A 12 -2.40 -21.44 -4.18
CA ASP A 12 -2.88 -20.06 -4.36
C ASP A 12 -4.39 -20.08 -4.61
N ILE A 13 -5.13 -19.38 -3.76
CA ILE A 13 -6.60 -19.25 -3.79
C ILE A 13 -7.05 -17.81 -4.11
N GLY A 14 -6.11 -16.86 -4.26
CA GLY A 14 -6.44 -15.46 -4.51
C GLY A 14 -5.25 -14.53 -4.33
N ILE A 15 -5.08 -13.57 -5.24
CA ILE A 15 -4.07 -12.51 -5.13
C ILE A 15 -4.72 -11.15 -4.85
N HIS A 16 -4.04 -10.34 -4.03
CA HIS A 16 -4.54 -9.05 -3.59
C HIS A 16 -4.78 -8.05 -4.74
N SER A 17 -4.01 -8.12 -5.82
CA SER A 17 -4.19 -7.23 -6.99
C SER A 17 -5.49 -7.45 -7.75
N THR A 18 -6.16 -8.58 -7.53
CA THR A 18 -7.47 -8.91 -8.16
C THR A 18 -8.63 -8.72 -7.20
N ALA A 19 -8.38 -8.18 -6.00
CA ALA A 19 -9.41 -8.01 -5.00
C ALA A 19 -10.49 -7.04 -5.50
N PHE A 20 -11.73 -7.51 -5.53
CA PHE A 20 -12.89 -6.73 -5.91
C PHE A 20 -14.01 -6.87 -4.89
N CYS A 21 -14.52 -5.74 -4.43
CA CYS A 21 -15.57 -5.67 -3.41
C CYS A 21 -16.94 -5.42 -4.05
N PHE A 22 -17.94 -6.15 -3.62
CA PHE A 22 -19.32 -5.99 -4.07
C PHE A 22 -20.28 -6.44 -2.98
N VAL A 23 -21.54 -6.04 -3.10
CA VAL A 23 -22.58 -6.40 -2.12
C VAL A 23 -23.44 -7.50 -2.73
N MET A 24 -23.47 -8.66 -2.06
CA MET A 24 -24.40 -9.75 -2.38
C MET A 24 -25.35 -9.93 -1.21
N SER A 25 -26.65 -9.95 -1.49
CA SER A 25 -27.68 -10.25 -0.48
C SER A 25 -27.61 -9.37 0.78
N GLY A 26 -27.15 -8.12 0.64
CA GLY A 26 -27.02 -7.16 1.75
C GLY A 26 -25.75 -7.28 2.58
N SER A 27 -24.82 -8.18 2.24
CA SER A 27 -23.52 -8.33 2.91
C SER A 27 -22.37 -7.94 1.97
N LEU A 28 -21.37 -7.22 2.51
CA LEU A 28 -20.14 -6.92 1.79
C LEU A 28 -19.39 -8.23 1.52
N THR A 29 -19.10 -8.50 0.26
CA THR A 29 -18.33 -9.67 -0.17
C THR A 29 -17.10 -9.20 -0.94
N ILE A 30 -15.95 -9.75 -0.59
CA ILE A 30 -14.69 -9.52 -1.28
C ILE A 30 -14.41 -10.74 -2.15
N SER A 31 -14.27 -10.54 -3.44
CA SER A 31 -13.79 -11.58 -4.38
C SER A 31 -12.32 -11.41 -4.66
N MET A 32 -11.61 -12.53 -4.73
CA MET A 32 -10.21 -12.59 -5.15
C MET A 32 -10.05 -13.72 -6.14
N THR A 33 -9.22 -13.52 -7.15
CA THR A 33 -8.93 -14.54 -8.16
C THR A 33 -7.47 -14.98 -8.00
N SER A 34 -7.21 -16.28 -8.11
CA SER A 34 -5.83 -16.80 -8.12
C SER A 34 -5.02 -16.25 -9.30
N ALA A 35 -3.70 -16.27 -9.21
CA ALA A 35 -2.81 -15.80 -10.29
C ALA A 35 -3.05 -16.53 -11.63
N ASN A 36 -3.52 -17.77 -11.58
CA ASN A 36 -3.83 -18.58 -12.76
C ASN A 36 -5.24 -18.32 -13.32
N GLY A 37 -6.07 -17.51 -12.66
CA GLY A 37 -7.45 -17.24 -13.08
C GLY A 37 -8.44 -18.38 -12.81
N VAL A 38 -7.99 -19.49 -12.20
CA VAL A 38 -8.78 -20.73 -12.09
C VAL A 38 -9.58 -20.81 -10.79
N ARG A 39 -8.96 -20.43 -9.67
CA ARG A 39 -9.60 -20.44 -8.35
C ARG A 39 -10.12 -19.07 -7.98
N LEU A 40 -11.24 -19.06 -7.29
CA LEU A 40 -11.89 -17.87 -6.78
C LEU A 40 -12.09 -18.00 -5.27
N SER A 41 -11.84 -16.94 -4.53
CA SER A 41 -12.14 -16.84 -3.11
C SER A 41 -13.16 -15.75 -2.87
N TYR A 42 -14.21 -16.05 -2.14
CA TYR A 42 -15.19 -15.10 -1.64
C TYR A 42 -15.04 -14.96 -0.12
N VAL A 43 -14.92 -13.73 0.37
CA VAL A 43 -14.91 -13.43 1.79
C VAL A 43 -16.14 -12.59 2.11
N THR A 44 -17.11 -13.19 2.78
CA THR A 44 -18.35 -12.52 3.19
C THR A 44 -18.16 -11.89 4.56
N CYS A 45 -18.33 -10.57 4.63
CA CYS A 45 -18.30 -9.79 5.86
C CYS A 45 -19.66 -9.90 6.57
N SER A 46 -19.67 -10.46 7.78
CA SER A 46 -20.85 -10.61 8.63
C SER A 46 -20.69 -9.76 9.89
N CYS A 47 -21.72 -8.99 10.23
CA CYS A 47 -21.73 -8.23 11.49
C CYS A 47 -21.79 -9.19 12.69
N GLY A 48 -20.93 -8.98 13.68
CA GLY A 48 -20.94 -9.73 14.94
C GLY A 48 -19.83 -9.27 15.88
N SER A 49 -20.03 -9.46 17.19
CA SER A 49 -19.08 -9.02 18.22
C SER A 49 -17.80 -9.86 18.20
N GLY A 50 -16.65 -9.21 17.96
CA GLY A 50 -15.32 -9.83 17.91
C GLY A 50 -14.68 -9.85 16.52
N SER A 51 -13.70 -10.75 16.31
CA SER A 51 -13.09 -11.00 15.01
C SER A 51 -12.89 -12.50 14.82
N SER A 52 -13.59 -13.08 13.85
CA SER A 52 -13.39 -14.49 13.48
C SER A 52 -13.36 -14.64 11.97
N PHE A 53 -12.42 -15.43 11.49
CA PHE A 53 -12.27 -15.75 10.08
C PHE A 53 -12.38 -17.27 9.95
N GLN A 54 -13.39 -17.73 9.22
CA GLN A 54 -13.70 -19.15 9.10
C GLN A 54 -13.87 -19.53 7.63
N PHE A 55 -13.39 -20.71 7.29
CA PHE A 55 -13.74 -21.35 6.02
C PHE A 55 -15.15 -21.91 6.13
N GLU A 56 -16.03 -21.55 5.20
CA GLU A 56 -17.41 -21.98 5.19
C GLU A 56 -17.56 -23.26 4.37
N ASN A 57 -17.21 -23.19 3.08
CA ASN A 57 -17.26 -24.31 2.17
C ASN A 57 -16.54 -24.03 0.85
N GLU A 58 -16.31 -25.09 0.08
CA GLU A 58 -15.93 -25.02 -1.33
C GLU A 58 -17.16 -25.43 -2.15
N ASN A 59 -17.82 -24.45 -2.80
CA ASN A 59 -18.98 -24.75 -3.65
C ASN A 59 -19.20 -23.65 -4.69
N PRO A 60 -19.16 -23.98 -5.99
CA PRO A 60 -18.68 -25.22 -6.62
C PRO A 60 -17.17 -25.45 -6.42
N SER A 61 -16.64 -26.58 -6.90
CA SER A 61 -15.19 -26.84 -6.88
C SER A 61 -14.40 -25.67 -7.47
N LEU A 62 -13.27 -25.31 -6.84
CA LEU A 62 -12.43 -24.13 -7.12
C LEU A 62 -12.97 -22.78 -6.63
N ILE A 63 -14.14 -22.75 -5.99
CA ILE A 63 -14.70 -21.54 -5.34
C ILE A 63 -14.69 -21.72 -3.82
N TYR A 64 -13.85 -20.97 -3.14
CA TYR A 64 -13.66 -21.02 -1.70
C TYR A 64 -14.44 -19.90 -1.02
N ASN A 65 -15.41 -20.24 -0.19
CA ASN A 65 -16.18 -19.28 0.58
C ASN A 65 -15.63 -19.20 2.00
N PHE A 66 -15.35 -17.98 2.44
CA PHE A 66 -14.90 -17.63 3.76
C PHE A 66 -15.90 -16.68 4.39
N LYS A 67 -16.13 -16.86 5.69
CA LYS A 67 -16.94 -15.99 6.51
C LYS A 67 -16.04 -15.22 7.46
N PHE A 68 -16.08 -13.90 7.35
CA PHE A 68 -15.40 -13.01 8.27
C PHE A 68 -16.45 -12.30 9.14
N VAL A 69 -16.47 -12.62 10.44
CA VAL A 69 -17.38 -11.99 11.39
C VAL A 69 -16.61 -10.94 12.16
N SER A 70 -17.06 -9.68 12.08
CA SER A 70 -16.50 -8.62 12.91
C SER A 70 -17.43 -7.42 13.06
N ASP A 71 -17.19 -6.63 14.13
CA ASP A 71 -17.86 -5.36 14.39
C ASP A 71 -17.68 -4.36 13.23
N VAL A 72 -16.56 -4.46 12.50
CA VAL A 72 -16.28 -3.61 11.33
C VAL A 72 -17.20 -3.89 10.15
N CYS A 73 -17.82 -5.07 10.10
CA CYS A 73 -18.76 -5.46 9.04
C CYS A 73 -20.17 -4.90 9.30
N CYS A 74 -20.42 -4.27 10.45
CA CYS A 74 -21.73 -3.78 10.81
C CYS A 74 -22.09 -2.48 10.06
N PRO A 75 -23.34 -2.30 9.64
CA PRO A 75 -23.81 -1.03 9.06
C PRO A 75 -23.59 0.12 10.06
N ASN A 76 -23.08 1.25 9.56
CA ASN A 76 -22.74 2.42 10.38
C ASN A 76 -21.58 2.18 11.37
N PHE A 77 -20.72 1.19 11.13
CA PHE A 77 -19.45 1.11 11.83
C PHE A 77 -18.63 2.37 11.52
N VAL A 78 -18.54 3.26 12.50
CA VAL A 78 -17.60 4.37 12.48
C VAL A 78 -16.38 3.88 13.24
N PRO A 79 -15.22 3.68 12.59
CA PRO A 79 -14.00 3.38 13.33
C PRO A 79 -13.82 4.48 14.37
N SER A 80 -13.82 4.12 15.65
CA SER A 80 -13.61 5.04 16.75
C SER A 80 -12.21 5.64 16.61
N SER A 81 -12.15 6.79 15.95
CA SER A 81 -10.95 7.60 15.75
C SER A 81 -9.71 6.79 15.36
N SER A 82 -9.66 6.31 14.11
CA SER A 82 -8.35 6.17 13.48
C SER A 82 -7.78 7.57 13.35
N SER A 83 -6.93 7.95 14.31
CA SER A 83 -6.04 9.10 14.12
C SER A 83 -5.43 8.95 12.73
N SER A 84 -5.74 9.89 11.85
CA SER A 84 -5.23 9.96 10.49
C SER A 84 -3.74 10.27 10.55
N SER A 85 -2.94 9.31 11.02
CA SER A 85 -1.51 9.40 11.01
C SER A 85 -1.07 9.33 9.56
N MET A 86 -0.52 10.44 9.06
CA MET A 86 0.14 10.46 7.76
C MET A 86 1.15 9.33 7.72
N SER A 87 1.15 8.56 6.63
CA SER A 87 2.16 7.51 6.39
C SER A 87 3.56 8.10 6.60
N ALA A 88 4.42 7.37 7.33
CA ALA A 88 5.80 7.79 7.58
C ALA A 88 6.56 8.12 6.27
N GLY A 89 6.21 7.43 5.18
CA GLY A 89 6.77 7.71 3.85
C GLY A 89 6.45 9.12 3.36
N THR A 90 5.21 9.59 3.56
CA THR A 90 4.81 10.95 3.16
C THR A 90 5.57 11.99 3.96
N VAL A 91 5.77 11.77 5.26
CA VAL A 91 6.55 12.68 6.13
C VAL A 91 8.01 12.76 5.66
N MET A 92 8.64 11.62 5.36
CA MET A 92 10.03 11.59 4.88
C MET A 92 10.20 12.37 3.56
N VAL A 93 9.27 12.20 2.62
CA VAL A 93 9.28 12.90 1.33
C VAL A 93 9.14 14.41 1.53
N ILE A 94 8.19 14.85 2.36
CA ILE A 94 7.98 16.28 2.64
C ILE A 94 9.22 16.91 3.27
N VAL A 95 9.86 16.21 4.24
CA VAL A 95 11.08 16.71 4.89
C VAL A 95 12.24 16.80 3.91
N PHE A 96 12.44 15.79 3.06
CA PHE A 96 13.51 15.82 2.06
C PHE A 96 13.37 17.00 1.09
N PHE A 97 12.19 17.19 0.50
CA PHE A 97 11.96 18.28 -0.45
C PHE A 97 12.03 19.66 0.21
N SER A 98 11.52 19.81 1.44
CA SER A 98 11.60 21.09 2.15
C SER A 98 13.05 21.49 2.45
N VAL A 99 13.89 20.57 2.95
CA VAL A 99 15.32 20.81 3.16
C VAL A 99 16.05 21.11 1.85
N LEU A 100 15.71 20.40 0.77
CA LEU A 100 16.29 20.63 -0.57
C LEU A 100 15.99 22.03 -1.08
N VAL A 101 14.73 22.48 -0.97
CA VAL A 101 14.33 23.84 -1.40
C VAL A 101 15.05 24.90 -0.58
N VAL A 102 15.09 24.77 0.74
CA VAL A 102 15.84 25.68 1.62
C VAL A 102 17.32 25.71 1.23
N TYR A 103 17.94 24.55 1.03
CA TYR A 103 19.33 24.46 0.61
C TYR A 103 19.61 25.18 -0.72
N VAL A 104 18.77 24.98 -1.73
CA VAL A 104 18.95 25.63 -3.04
C VAL A 104 18.73 27.15 -2.93
N LEU A 105 17.68 27.61 -2.25
CA LEU A 105 17.39 29.03 -2.12
C LEU A 105 18.48 29.77 -1.32
N PHE A 106 18.80 29.31 -0.12
CA PHE A 106 19.81 29.96 0.71
C PHE A 106 21.22 29.80 0.10
N GLY A 107 21.54 28.63 -0.46
CA GLY A 107 22.82 28.40 -1.09
C GLY A 107 23.03 29.22 -2.37
N THR A 108 21.98 29.42 -3.18
CA THR A 108 22.05 30.30 -4.35
C THR A 108 22.17 31.77 -3.96
N ILE A 109 21.40 32.24 -2.96
CA ILE A 109 21.52 33.60 -2.43
C ILE A 109 22.94 33.84 -1.92
N PHE A 110 23.51 32.90 -1.15
CA PHE A 110 24.87 33.03 -0.62
C PHE A 110 25.94 33.05 -1.73
N GLN A 111 25.83 32.15 -2.72
CA GLN A 111 26.74 32.10 -3.88
C GLN A 111 26.69 33.39 -4.72
N VAL A 112 25.51 33.97 -4.89
CA VAL A 112 25.32 35.19 -5.69
C VAL A 112 25.71 36.44 -4.91
N ALA A 113 25.24 36.59 -3.66
CA ALA A 113 25.42 37.81 -2.88
C ALA A 113 26.84 37.94 -2.29
N VAL A 114 27.42 36.84 -1.80
CA VAL A 114 28.74 36.87 -1.13
C VAL A 114 29.86 36.55 -2.10
N ARG A 115 29.70 35.48 -2.89
CA ARG A 115 30.78 34.99 -3.78
C ARG A 115 30.75 35.58 -5.19
N LYS A 116 29.73 36.38 -5.53
CA LYS A 116 29.51 36.96 -6.87
C LYS A 116 29.62 35.94 -8.01
N ALA A 117 29.25 34.68 -7.74
CA ALA A 117 29.34 33.61 -8.71
C ALA A 117 28.41 33.89 -9.91
N GLN A 118 28.92 33.72 -11.13
CA GLN A 118 28.20 33.96 -12.38
C GLN A 118 27.96 32.65 -13.13
N GLY A 119 26.84 32.58 -13.85
CA GLY A 119 26.51 31.40 -14.65
C GLY A 119 26.16 30.17 -13.80
N ARG A 120 26.74 29.02 -14.18
CA ARG A 120 26.38 27.67 -13.68
C ARG A 120 26.82 27.39 -12.23
N ASP A 121 27.71 28.21 -11.69
CA ASP A 121 28.25 28.09 -10.32
C ASP A 121 27.36 28.71 -9.24
N ARG A 122 26.23 29.32 -9.64
CA ARG A 122 25.26 29.86 -8.68
C ARG A 122 24.54 28.77 -7.89
N ILE A 123 24.41 27.58 -8.47
CA ILE A 123 23.79 26.44 -7.80
C ILE A 123 24.82 25.81 -6.87
N PRO A 124 24.54 25.70 -5.57
CA PRO A 124 25.44 25.06 -4.63
C PRO A 124 25.63 23.57 -5.01
N ASN A 125 26.89 23.13 -5.09
CA ASN A 125 27.30 21.77 -5.45
C ASN A 125 26.74 21.27 -6.80
N VAL A 126 26.84 22.08 -7.86
CA VAL A 126 26.31 21.74 -9.21
C VAL A 126 26.82 20.40 -9.75
N SER A 127 28.06 20.00 -9.44
CA SER A 127 28.65 18.72 -9.87
C SER A 127 27.91 17.50 -9.31
N LEU A 128 27.37 17.60 -8.09
CA LEU A 128 26.53 16.55 -7.49
C LEU A 128 25.20 16.43 -8.24
N TRP A 129 24.52 17.55 -8.52
CA TRP A 129 23.24 17.56 -9.23
C TRP A 129 23.36 17.02 -10.66
N THR A 130 24.45 17.33 -11.35
CA THR A 130 24.68 16.85 -12.72
C THR A 130 25.14 15.40 -12.78
N ALA A 131 25.80 14.89 -11.72
CA ALA A 131 26.18 13.48 -11.62
C ALA A 131 25.04 12.58 -11.13
N PHE A 132 24.04 13.15 -10.45
CA PHE A 132 22.91 12.41 -9.89
C PHE A 132 22.18 11.50 -10.89
N PRO A 133 21.79 11.95 -12.11
CA PRO A 133 21.14 11.07 -13.09
C PRO A 133 22.06 9.99 -13.67
N SER A 134 23.39 10.06 -13.48
CA SER A 134 24.32 9.01 -13.92
C SER A 134 24.61 7.96 -12.84
N LEU A 135 24.17 8.17 -11.59
CA LEU A 135 24.39 7.27 -10.47
C LEU A 135 23.17 6.39 -10.13
N VAL A 136 22.02 6.63 -10.77
CA VAL A 136 20.82 5.79 -10.63
C VAL A 136 20.76 4.88 -11.86
N LYS A 137 20.88 3.57 -11.64
CA LYS A 137 20.82 2.52 -12.67
C LYS A 137 19.50 1.76 -12.57
#